data_AF-A0A7C4QZ01-F1
#
_entry.id   AF-A0A7C4QZ01-F1
#
_cell.length_a   1.000
_cell.length_b   1.000
_cell.length_c   1.000
_cell.angle_alpha   90.00
_cell.angle_beta   90.00
_cell.angle_gamma   90.00
#
_symmetry.space_group_name_H-M   'P 1'
#
loop_
_entity.id
_entity.type
_entity.pdbx_description
1 polymer ?
#
loop_
_entity_poly.entity_id
_entity_poly.type
_entity_poly.pdbx_seq_one_letter_code
_entity_poly.pdbx_strand_id
1 'polypeptide(L)'
;MAIVVSEENSSSINWLAIILWLVILGAGATAFYYVFFKNPEVVDIVISPSAKDFQKLAEMNIDPASVLNSEEFKSLKPANTVSSSASYGKTNPFLPIPIR
;
A
#
# COMPACT_ATOMS: atom_id res chain seq x y z
N MET A 1 -72.43 -33.34 18.20
CA MET A 1 -70.96 -33.20 18.30
C MET A 1 -70.48 -32.56 17.01
N ALA A 2 -69.87 -31.38 17.09
CA ALA A 2 -69.29 -30.71 15.93
C ALA A 2 -67.79 -31.02 15.92
N ILE A 3 -67.32 -31.68 14.86
CA ILE A 3 -65.90 -31.86 14.61
C ILE A 3 -65.42 -30.55 14.01
N VAL A 4 -64.71 -29.77 14.81
CA VAL A 4 -63.92 -28.64 14.33
C VAL A 4 -62.73 -29.25 13.62
N VAL A 5 -62.78 -29.30 12.29
CA VAL A 5 -61.58 -29.51 11.48
C VAL A 5 -60.79 -28.22 11.61
N SER A 6 -59.88 -28.19 12.58
CA SER A 6 -58.80 -27.21 12.55
C SER A 6 -58.03 -27.49 11.27
N GLU A 7 -58.26 -26.67 10.25
CA GLU A 7 -57.40 -26.58 9.08
C GLU A 7 -55.97 -26.45 9.61
N GLU A 8 -55.22 -27.53 9.43
CA GLU A 8 -53.80 -27.56 9.62
C GLU A 8 -53.27 -26.43 8.74
N ASN A 9 -52.93 -25.32 9.39
CA ASN A 9 -52.38 -24.15 8.74
C ASN A 9 -50.98 -24.57 8.31
N SER A 10 -50.91 -25.35 7.24
CA SER A 10 -49.67 -25.77 6.62
C SER A 10 -48.94 -24.48 6.37
N SER A 11 -47.82 -24.26 7.07
CA SER A 11 -47.06 -23.03 6.95
C SER A 11 -46.54 -22.98 5.52
N SER A 12 -47.37 -22.41 4.65
CA SER A 12 -47.07 -22.31 3.24
C SER A 12 -45.92 -21.32 3.16
N ILE A 13 -44.74 -21.87 2.85
CA ILE A 13 -43.55 -21.09 2.65
C ILE A 13 -43.89 -20.02 1.60
N ASN A 14 -43.71 -18.76 1.97
CA ASN A 14 -43.98 -17.65 1.07
C ASN A 14 -42.86 -17.56 0.03
N TRP A 15 -42.98 -18.34 -1.04
CA TRP A 15 -42.03 -18.39 -2.15
C TRP A 15 -41.80 -17.03 -2.80
N LEU A 16 -42.82 -16.18 -2.85
CA LEU A 16 -42.72 -14.80 -3.35
C LEU A 16 -41.77 -13.96 -2.50
N ALA A 17 -41.86 -14.07 -1.17
CA ALA A 17 -40.97 -13.37 -0.24
C ALA A 17 -39.52 -13.84 -0.39
N ILE A 18 -39.30 -15.14 -0.58
CA ILE A 18 -37.97 -15.72 -0.80
C ILE A 18 -37.35 -15.22 -2.10
N ILE A 19 -38.11 -15.24 -3.20
CA ILE A 19 -37.64 -14.76 -4.51
C ILE A 19 -37.30 -13.28 -4.43
N LEU A 20 -38.14 -12.46 -3.79
CA LEU A 20 -37.88 -11.04 -3.60
C LEU A 20 -36.58 -10.80 -2.84
N TRP A 21 -36.36 -11.54 -1.75
CA TRP A 21 -35.12 -11.47 -0.98
C TRP A 21 -33.89 -11.86 -1.80
N LEU A 22 -34.02 -12.89 -2.63
CA LEU A 22 -32.94 -13.37 -3.49
C LEU A 22 -32.57 -12.35 -4.58
N VAL A 23 -33.57 -11.65 -5.12
CA VAL A 23 -33.35 -10.54 -6.07
C VAL A 23 -32.63 -9.37 -5.38
N ILE A 24 -33.08 -8.98 -4.18
CA ILE A 24 -32.45 -7.89 -3.43
C ILE A 24 -30.99 -8.22 -3.09
N LEU A 25 -30.74 -9.42 -2.58
CA LEU A 25 -29.38 -9.88 -2.28
C LEU A 25 -28.51 -9.98 -3.54
N GLY A 26 -29.05 -10.54 -4.62
CA GLY A 26 -28.34 -10.67 -5.89
C GLY A 26 -27.96 -9.31 -6.48
N ALA A 27 -28.90 -8.37 -6.52
CA ALA A 27 -28.64 -7.00 -6.98
C ALA A 27 -27.61 -6.29 -6.11
N GLY A 28 -27.74 -6.39 -4.78
CA GLY A 28 -26.79 -5.80 -3.82
C GLY A 28 -25.38 -6.37 -3.96
N ALA A 29 -25.25 -7.70 -4.03
CA ALA A 29 -23.97 -8.37 -4.22
C ALA A 29 -23.32 -8.00 -5.57
N THR A 30 -24.11 -7.90 -6.64
CA THR A 30 -23.62 -7.51 -7.97
C THR A 30 -23.11 -6.07 -7.96
N ALA A 31 -23.87 -5.14 -7.37
CA ALA A 31 -23.47 -3.75 -7.26
C ALA A 31 -22.19 -3.59 -6.42
N PHE A 32 -22.12 -4.27 -5.28
CA PHE A 32 -20.93 -4.28 -4.43
C PHE A 32 -19.70 -4.82 -5.18
N TYR A 33 -19.85 -5.96 -5.87
CA TYR A 33 -18.77 -6.53 -6.67
C TYR A 33 -18.31 -5.55 -7.77
N TYR A 34 -19.24 -4.89 -8.45
CA TYR A 34 -18.89 -3.97 -9.53
C TYR A 34 -18.14 -2.72 -9.02
N VAL A 35 -18.55 -2.17 -7.88
CA VAL A 35 -17.94 -0.96 -7.32
C VAL A 35 -16.57 -1.25 -6.72
N PHE A 36 -16.41 -2.39 -6.04
CA PHE A 36 -15.20 -2.67 -5.27
C PHE A 36 -14.19 -3.58 -5.98
N PHE A 37 -14.65 -4.50 -6.83
CA PHE A 37 -13.80 -5.56 -7.39
C PHE A 37 -13.67 -5.53 -8.91
N LYS A 38 -14.61 -4.93 -9.64
CA LYS A 38 -14.43 -4.74 -11.07
C LYS A 38 -13.43 -3.61 -11.27
N ASN A 39 -12.16 -4.01 -11.43
CA ASN A 39 -10.97 -3.23 -11.73
C ASN A 39 -11.29 -1.75 -11.98
N PRO A 40 -11.07 -0.83 -11.01
CA PRO A 40 -10.97 0.56 -11.37
C PRO A 40 -9.91 0.60 -12.47
N GLU A 41 -10.28 1.08 -13.66
CA GLU A 41 -9.33 1.39 -14.72
C GLU A 41 -8.22 2.15 -14.03
N VAL A 42 -7.07 1.48 -13.86
CA VAL A 42 -5.96 1.97 -13.04
C VAL A 42 -5.59 3.23 -13.77
N VAL A 43 -6.09 4.37 -13.29
CA VAL A 43 -6.07 5.67 -13.99
C VAL A 43 -4.72 5.71 -14.62
N ASP A 44 -4.68 5.54 -15.95
CA ASP A 44 -3.47 5.17 -16.68
C ASP A 44 -2.43 6.14 -16.19
N ILE A 45 -1.57 5.69 -15.27
CA ILE A 45 -0.84 6.63 -14.41
C ILE A 45 0.05 7.27 -15.42
N VAL A 46 -0.31 8.49 -15.85
CA VAL A 46 0.45 9.20 -16.86
C VAL A 46 1.77 9.41 -16.18
N ILE A 47 2.69 8.46 -16.43
CA ILE A 47 4.00 8.45 -15.83
C ILE A 47 4.55 9.77 -16.31
N SER A 48 4.64 10.73 -15.39
CA SER A 48 5.22 12.03 -15.69
C SER A 48 6.51 11.75 -16.46
N PRO A 49 6.83 12.48 -17.53
CA PRO A 49 8.06 12.24 -18.29
C PRO A 49 9.28 12.07 -17.37
N SER A 50 9.31 12.77 -16.23
CA SER A 50 10.32 12.65 -15.17
C SER A 50 10.40 11.28 -14.49
N ALA A 51 9.31 10.54 -14.40
CA ALA A 51 9.29 9.19 -13.82
C ALA A 51 9.85 8.10 -14.74
N LYS A 52 9.87 8.32 -16.06
CA LYS A 52 10.62 7.45 -16.99
C LYS A 52 12.14 7.60 -16.80
N ASP A 53 12.61 8.77 -16.38
CA ASP A 53 14.04 8.98 -16.15
C ASP A 53 14.52 8.32 -14.84
N PHE A 54 13.67 8.17 -13.83
CA PHE A 54 14.01 7.40 -12.62
C PHE A 54 14.21 5.91 -12.92
N GLN A 55 13.52 5.34 -13.92
CA GLN A 55 13.76 3.96 -14.36
C GLN A 55 15.18 3.78 -14.93
N LYS A 56 15.65 4.75 -15.71
CA LYS A 56 17.03 4.76 -16.23
C LYS A 56 18.08 4.85 -15.11
N LEU A 57 17.77 5.58 -14.03
CA LEU A 57 18.65 5.64 -12.85
C LEU A 57 18.63 4.34 -12.05
N ALA A 58 17.49 3.68 -11.94
CA ALA A 58 17.36 2.39 -11.24
C ALA A 58 18.06 1.25 -11.98
N GLU A 59 18.10 1.30 -13.30
CA GLU A 59 18.81 0.32 -14.16
C GLU A 59 20.30 0.64 -14.33
N MET A 60 20.78 1.77 -13.82
CA MET A 60 22.17 2.16 -13.93
C MET A 60 23.05 1.31 -13.01
N ASN A 61 23.84 0.42 -13.60
CA ASN A 61 24.85 -0.33 -12.88
C ASN A 61 26.13 0.51 -12.74
N ILE A 62 26.25 1.24 -11.63
CA ILE A 62 27.44 2.04 -11.31
C ILE A 62 28.46 1.14 -10.62
N ASP A 63 29.65 0.99 -11.20
CA ASP A 63 30.79 0.37 -10.51
C ASP A 63 31.52 1.43 -9.68
N PRO A 64 31.38 1.44 -8.34
CA PRO A 64 32.04 2.42 -7.50
C PRO A 64 33.57 2.30 -7.54
N ALA A 65 34.12 1.12 -7.83
CA ALA A 65 35.56 0.93 -7.92
C ALA A 65 36.15 1.71 -9.11
N SER A 66 35.42 1.82 -10.22
CA SER A 66 35.83 2.61 -11.38
C SER A 66 35.93 4.11 -11.05
N VAL A 67 35.00 4.63 -10.25
CA VAL A 67 34.96 6.05 -9.86
C VAL A 67 36.05 6.36 -8.85
N LEU A 68 36.20 5.54 -7.81
CA LEU A 68 37.21 5.73 -6.77
C LEU A 68 38.64 5.58 -7.28
N ASN A 69 38.83 4.79 -8.35
CA ASN A 69 40.14 4.60 -8.97
C ASN A 69 40.46 5.59 -10.09
N SER A 70 39.49 6.40 -10.53
CA SER A 70 39.70 7.40 -11.58
C SER A 70 40.76 8.43 -11.19
N GLU A 71 41.52 8.90 -12.18
CA GLU A 71 42.53 9.95 -11.98
C GLU A 71 41.88 11.26 -11.52
N GLU A 72 40.69 11.55 -12.04
CA GLU A 72 39.88 12.70 -11.68
C GLU A 72 39.52 12.68 -10.19
N PHE A 73 38.99 11.57 -9.68
CA PHE A 73 38.65 11.42 -8.26
C PHE A 73 39.89 11.50 -7.36
N LYS A 74 41.02 10.90 -7.79
CA LYS A 74 42.29 10.97 -7.05
C LYS A 74 42.94 12.36 -7.07
N SER A 75 42.65 13.17 -8.08
CA SER A 75 43.14 14.54 -8.19
C SER A 75 42.39 15.52 -7.28
N LEU A 76 41.20 15.15 -6.81
CA LEU A 76 40.44 15.93 -5.86
C LEU A 76 41.20 15.99 -4.54
N LYS A 77 41.64 17.19 -4.17
CA LYS A 77 42.17 17.41 -2.83
C LYS A 77 41.04 17.18 -1.84
N PRO A 78 41.21 16.32 -0.82
CA PRO A 78 40.21 16.19 0.23
C PRO A 78 39.99 17.58 0.83
N ALA A 79 38.74 18.05 0.77
CA ALA A 79 38.35 19.34 1.31
C ALA A 79 38.40 19.28 2.83
N ASN A 80 39.62 19.46 3.34
CA ASN A 80 39.99 19.62 4.73
C ASN A 80 39.71 18.37 5.60
N THR A 81 40.76 17.93 6.30
CA THR A 81 40.62 17.16 7.52
C THR A 81 39.52 17.79 8.36
N VAL A 82 38.49 17.02 8.70
CA VAL A 82 37.49 17.40 9.70
C VAL A 82 38.27 17.94 10.88
N SER A 83 38.23 19.27 11.06
CA SER A 83 38.79 19.93 12.24
C SER A 83 38.19 19.18 13.42
N SER A 84 39.06 18.62 14.26
CA SER A 84 38.68 17.82 15.42
C SER A 84 37.47 18.43 16.10
N SER A 85 36.38 17.68 16.13
CA SER A 85 35.09 17.99 16.74
C SER A 85 35.16 19.15 17.73
N ALA A 86 34.87 20.37 17.27
CA ALA A 86 34.42 21.38 18.19
C ALA A 86 33.02 20.91 18.63
N SER A 87 32.90 20.54 19.91
CA SER A 87 31.65 20.05 20.51
C SER A 87 30.63 21.19 20.56
N TYR A 88 30.02 21.50 19.42
CA TYR A 88 28.88 22.40 19.33
C TYR A 88 27.62 21.55 19.17
N GLY A 89 26.91 21.38 20.30
CA GLY A 89 25.65 20.64 20.39
C GLY A 89 25.39 20.16 21.82
N LYS A 90 24.12 20.06 22.21
CA LYS A 90 23.73 19.43 23.48
C LYS A 90 24.13 17.95 23.46
N THR A 91 24.64 17.44 24.57
CA THR A 91 24.88 16.01 24.80
C THR A 91 23.64 15.21 24.46
N ASN A 92 23.79 14.17 23.63
CA ASN A 92 22.69 13.29 23.23
C ASN A 92 22.05 12.64 24.49
N PRO A 93 20.78 12.95 24.81
CA PRO A 93 20.12 12.47 26.03
C PRO A 93 19.73 10.98 25.97
N PHE A 94 19.92 10.32 24.82
CA PHE A 94 19.65 8.90 24.64
C PHE A 94 20.91 8.03 24.78
N LEU A 95 22.06 8.63 25.10
CA LEU A 95 23.24 7.84 25.43
C LEU A 95 23.04 7.18 26.80
N PRO A 96 23.28 5.86 26.94
CA PRO A 96 23.21 5.19 28.22
C PRO A 96 24.23 5.80 29.16
N ILE A 97 23.79 6.14 30.38
CA ILE A 97 24.62 6.74 31.42
C ILE A 97 25.73 5.72 31.76
N PRO A 98 27.02 6.06 31.61
CA PRO A 98 28.09 5.18 32.02
C PRO A 98 28.04 5.03 33.54
N ILE A 99 27.67 3.84 34.01
CA ILE A 99 27.71 3.46 35.42
C ILE A 99 29.18 3.33 35.79
N ARG A 100 29.63 4.15 36.74
CA ARG A 100 31.01 4.14 37.25
C ARG A 100 31.12 3.26 38.49
#